data_AF-A0A1Y5HA45-F1
#
_entry.id   AF-A0A1Y5HA45-F1
#
_cell.length_a   1.000
_cell.length_b   1.000
_cell.length_c   1.000
_cell.angle_alpha   90.00
_cell.angle_beta   90.00
_cell.angle_gamma   90.00
#
_symmetry.space_group_name_H-M   'P 1'
#
loop_
_entity.id
_entity.type
_entity.pdbx_description
1 polymer ?
#
loop_
_entity_poly.entity_id
_entity_poly.type
_entity_poly.pdbx_seq_one_letter_code
_entity_poly.pdbx_strand_id
1 'polypeptide(L)'
;MHRQSATYKYVLGQSTFEFIDLKDLMAKATPARSGDRLAGVAAENSEQRAVAQMLLAELPLKTFLQDLLIPYEKDEVTRLIIDDHDLVAFSVISHLTVGDFRNWLLSDLATPQVLAQIRPGITPEMAAAVSKIMRNQDLILVAKKCHVTTAFRNTIGLPGRLSTRLQPNHPTDDVTGIAASLLDGLLYGSGDAVLGINPATDNVAQATKLMQLMDEVIQKYQIPTQSCVLTHVTNTLEAINQGAPVDLVFQSIGGTQATNSSFGFDLSILAEAEQAALSLNRGTVGNNVMYFETGQGSALSANAHHGLDLQTCETR
;
A
#
# COMPACT_ATOMS: atom_id res chain seq x y z
N MET A 1 -8.90 -29.02 -18.38
CA MET A 1 -9.34 -28.07 -19.42
C MET A 1 -8.18 -27.13 -19.69
N HIS A 2 -7.45 -27.32 -20.79
CA HIS A 2 -6.41 -26.38 -21.21
C HIS A 2 -7.08 -25.08 -21.66
N ARG A 3 -6.99 -24.03 -20.83
CA ARG A 3 -7.38 -22.67 -21.23
C ARG A 3 -6.45 -22.25 -22.38
N GLN A 4 -7.03 -21.79 -23.50
CA GLN A 4 -6.28 -21.09 -24.54
C GLN A 4 -5.57 -19.91 -23.87
N SER A 5 -4.24 -19.92 -23.90
CA SER A 5 -3.44 -18.78 -23.49
C SER A 5 -3.85 -17.58 -24.35
N ALA A 6 -4.40 -16.53 -23.74
CA ALA A 6 -4.58 -15.26 -24.42
C ALA A 6 -3.21 -14.83 -24.92
N THR A 7 -3.02 -14.81 -26.24
CA THR A 7 -1.71 -14.47 -26.80
C THR A 7 -1.55 -12.95 -26.70
N TYR A 8 -0.70 -12.48 -25.80
CA TYR A 8 -0.38 -11.06 -25.66
C TYR A 8 0.53 -10.62 -26.81
N LYS A 9 -0.10 -10.22 -27.92
CA LYS A 9 0.57 -9.92 -29.19
C LYS A 9 0.10 -8.60 -29.77
N TYR A 10 1.03 -7.80 -30.26
CA TYR A 10 0.77 -6.53 -30.91
C TYR A 10 1.52 -6.43 -32.24
N VAL A 11 0.83 -6.05 -33.31
CA VAL A 11 1.41 -5.85 -34.64
C VAL A 11 1.49 -4.36 -34.93
N LEU A 12 2.71 -3.83 -35.02
CA LEU A 12 2.99 -2.43 -35.37
C LEU A 12 3.70 -2.38 -36.72
N GLY A 13 2.93 -2.11 -37.79
CA GLY A 13 3.46 -2.14 -39.15
C GLY A 13 3.90 -3.55 -39.54
N GLN A 14 5.21 -3.73 -39.77
CA GLN A 14 5.82 -5.03 -40.10
C GLN A 14 6.40 -5.75 -38.86
N SER A 15 6.48 -5.06 -37.73
CA SER A 15 7.04 -5.61 -36.50
C SER A 15 5.95 -6.26 -35.67
N THR A 16 6.28 -7.42 -35.10
CA THR A 16 5.40 -8.16 -34.20
C THR A 16 6.06 -8.21 -32.83
N PHE A 17 5.35 -7.71 -31.82
CA PHE A 17 5.75 -7.75 -30.42
C PHE A 17 4.93 -8.80 -29.69
N GLU A 18 5.61 -9.70 -29.00
CA GLU A 18 4.99 -10.77 -28.22
C GLU A 18 5.42 -10.64 -26.76
N PHE A 19 4.46 -10.82 -25.86
CA PHE A 19 4.64 -10.84 -24.42
C PHE A 19 4.27 -12.23 -23.92
N ILE A 20 5.07 -12.76 -23.00
CA ILE A 20 4.99 -14.18 -22.60
C ILE A 20 3.66 -14.46 -21.88
N ASP A 21 3.29 -13.57 -20.98
CA ASP A 21 2.08 -13.63 -20.15
C ASP A 21 1.70 -12.20 -19.71
N LEU A 22 0.66 -12.09 -18.88
CA LEU A 22 0.20 -10.80 -18.37
C LEU A 22 1.24 -10.10 -17.50
N LYS A 23 2.05 -10.87 -16.75
CA LYS A 23 3.12 -10.32 -15.90
C LYS A 23 4.17 -9.64 -16.75
N ASP A 24 4.60 -10.29 -17.82
CA ASP A 24 5.58 -9.76 -18.78
C ASP A 24 5.06 -8.49 -19.46
N LEU A 25 3.79 -8.48 -19.89
CA LEU A 25 3.14 -7.29 -20.45
C LEU A 25 3.09 -6.13 -19.44
N MET A 26 2.63 -6.40 -18.22
CA MET A 26 2.55 -5.41 -17.13
C MET A 26 3.91 -4.85 -16.77
N ALA A 27 4.93 -5.72 -16.68
CA ALA A 27 6.28 -5.31 -16.34
C ALA A 27 6.88 -4.43 -17.44
N LYS A 28 6.77 -4.84 -18.71
CA LYS A 28 7.28 -4.07 -19.86
C LYS A 28 6.52 -2.76 -20.09
N ALA A 29 5.26 -2.64 -19.65
CA ALA A 29 4.52 -1.38 -19.69
C ALA A 29 4.96 -0.36 -18.62
N THR A 30 5.73 -0.78 -17.62
CA THR A 30 6.20 0.07 -16.51
C THR A 30 7.21 1.13 -16.99
N PRO A 31 7.10 2.40 -16.55
CA PRO A 31 8.15 3.39 -16.79
C PRO A 31 9.53 2.88 -16.31
N ALA A 32 10.60 3.20 -17.03
CA ALA A 32 11.91 2.61 -16.79
C ALA A 32 12.44 2.92 -15.36
N ARG A 33 12.57 1.88 -14.53
CA ARG A 33 13.11 1.94 -13.15
C ARG A 33 14.34 1.05 -13.01
N SER A 34 15.24 1.41 -12.09
CA SER A 34 16.45 0.63 -11.83
C SER A 34 16.14 -0.75 -11.23
N GLY A 35 15.15 -0.82 -10.32
CA GLY A 35 14.73 -2.09 -9.70
C GLY A 35 14.19 -3.09 -10.70
N ASP A 36 13.32 -2.67 -11.63
CA ASP A 36 12.79 -3.57 -12.68
C ASP A 36 13.87 -4.07 -13.63
N ARG A 37 14.90 -3.26 -13.90
CA ARG A 37 16.09 -3.70 -14.67
C ARG A 37 16.90 -4.73 -13.90
N LEU A 38 17.11 -4.51 -12.59
CA LEU A 38 17.81 -5.47 -11.73
C LEU A 38 17.05 -6.79 -11.60
N ALA A 39 15.72 -6.74 -11.55
CA ALA A 39 14.84 -7.90 -11.55
C ALA A 39 14.77 -8.62 -12.92
N GLY A 40 15.29 -8.02 -13.99
CA GLY A 40 15.26 -8.58 -15.34
C GLY A 40 13.87 -8.55 -16.01
N VAL A 41 12.95 -7.71 -15.55
CA VAL A 41 11.55 -7.64 -16.04
C VAL A 41 11.23 -6.37 -16.82
N ALA A 42 12.13 -5.39 -16.82
CA ALA A 42 11.95 -4.14 -17.55
C ALA A 42 11.95 -4.36 -19.08
N ALA A 43 11.22 -3.50 -19.79
CA ALA A 43 11.33 -3.42 -21.25
C ALA A 43 12.76 -3.11 -21.70
N GLU A 44 13.17 -3.74 -22.79
CA GLU A 44 14.51 -3.60 -23.39
C GLU A 44 14.76 -2.17 -23.88
N ASN A 45 13.71 -1.52 -24.40
CA ASN A 45 13.79 -0.17 -24.94
C ASN A 45 12.44 0.56 -24.84
N SER A 46 12.44 1.85 -25.19
CA SER A 46 11.25 2.70 -25.12
C SER A 46 10.16 2.31 -26.13
N GLU A 47 10.50 1.71 -27.28
CA GLU A 47 9.53 1.25 -28.28
C GLU A 47 8.74 0.06 -27.74
N GLN A 48 9.43 -0.96 -27.21
CA GLN A 48 8.78 -2.12 -26.58
C GLN A 48 7.88 -1.69 -25.41
N ARG A 49 8.31 -0.72 -24.60
CA ARG A 49 7.47 -0.17 -23.53
C ARG A 49 6.22 0.52 -24.07
N ALA A 50 6.35 1.34 -25.11
CA ALA A 50 5.20 2.02 -25.71
C ALA A 50 4.21 1.00 -26.30
N VAL A 51 4.70 -0.04 -26.99
CA VAL A 51 3.86 -1.13 -27.51
C VAL A 51 3.19 -1.91 -26.39
N ALA A 52 3.91 -2.18 -25.29
CA ALA A 52 3.33 -2.82 -24.10
C ALA A 52 2.19 -1.97 -23.51
N GLN A 53 2.37 -0.65 -23.39
CA GLN A 53 1.33 0.26 -22.93
C GLN A 53 0.12 0.31 -23.87
N MET A 54 0.36 0.28 -25.19
CA MET A 54 -0.72 0.23 -26.19
C MET A 54 -1.53 -1.07 -26.08
N LEU A 55 -0.86 -2.22 -26.00
CA LEU A 55 -1.55 -3.50 -25.82
C LEU A 55 -2.27 -3.58 -24.47
N LEU A 56 -1.63 -3.11 -23.40
CA LEU A 56 -2.22 -3.07 -22.06
C LEU A 56 -3.49 -2.22 -22.03
N ALA A 57 -3.51 -1.09 -22.74
CA ALA A 57 -4.68 -0.21 -22.83
C ALA A 57 -5.90 -0.91 -23.44
N GLU A 58 -5.71 -1.87 -24.35
CA GLU A 58 -6.81 -2.60 -25.01
C GLU A 58 -7.35 -3.77 -24.18
N LEU A 59 -6.69 -4.14 -23.07
CA LEU A 59 -7.15 -5.26 -22.25
C LEU A 59 -8.43 -4.89 -21.49
N PRO A 60 -9.48 -5.73 -21.52
CA PRO A 60 -10.62 -5.59 -20.63
C PRO A 60 -10.20 -5.65 -19.15
N LEU A 61 -10.80 -4.82 -18.28
CA LEU A 61 -10.52 -4.89 -16.83
C LEU A 61 -10.79 -6.29 -16.25
N LYS A 62 -11.79 -7.00 -16.79
CA LYS A 62 -12.12 -8.37 -16.39
C LYS A 62 -10.96 -9.37 -16.53
N THR A 63 -9.96 -9.08 -17.36
CA THR A 63 -8.78 -9.93 -17.52
C THR A 63 -8.07 -10.18 -16.19
N PHE A 64 -7.96 -9.15 -15.33
CA PHE A 64 -7.26 -9.24 -14.04
C PHE A 64 -7.98 -10.11 -12.99
N LEU A 65 -9.24 -10.48 -13.23
CA LEU A 65 -9.99 -11.43 -12.40
C LEU A 65 -9.88 -12.88 -12.89
N GLN A 66 -9.35 -13.08 -14.11
CA GLN A 66 -9.32 -14.38 -14.79
C GLN A 66 -7.90 -14.92 -14.95
N ASP A 67 -6.95 -14.01 -15.22
CA ASP A 67 -5.53 -14.27 -15.41
C ASP A 67 -4.74 -13.64 -14.23
N LEU A 68 -4.72 -14.38 -13.11
CA LEU A 68 -4.09 -13.91 -11.87
C LEU A 68 -2.57 -13.91 -12.02
N LEU A 69 -1.93 -12.79 -11.67
CA LEU A 69 -0.47 -12.63 -11.80
C LEU A 69 0.31 -13.59 -10.90
N ILE A 70 -0.20 -13.86 -9.69
CA ILE A 70 0.28 -14.93 -8.82
C ILE A 70 -0.90 -15.89 -8.57
N PRO A 71 -0.74 -17.22 -8.74
CA PRO A 71 -1.83 -18.17 -8.55
C PRO A 71 -2.48 -18.07 -7.17
N TYR A 72 -3.81 -18.08 -7.13
CA TYR A 72 -4.62 -17.97 -5.92
C TYR A 72 -4.20 -18.96 -4.82
N GLU A 73 -3.91 -20.20 -5.18
CA GLU A 73 -3.54 -21.25 -4.23
C GLU A 73 -2.14 -21.07 -3.63
N LYS A 74 -1.31 -20.20 -4.21
CA LYS A 74 0.10 -20.00 -3.83
C LYS A 74 0.36 -18.76 -3.00
N ASP A 75 -0.62 -17.86 -2.88
CA ASP A 75 -0.37 -16.52 -2.33
C ASP A 75 -1.59 -15.97 -1.59
N GLU A 76 -1.44 -15.75 -0.27
CA GLU A 76 -2.53 -15.23 0.58
C GLU A 76 -2.92 -13.80 0.25
N VAL A 77 -2.00 -12.99 -0.27
CA VAL A 77 -2.31 -11.62 -0.71
C VAL A 77 -3.21 -11.67 -1.94
N THR A 78 -2.95 -12.57 -2.90
CA THR A 78 -3.88 -12.82 -4.01
C THR A 78 -5.24 -13.31 -3.50
N ARG A 79 -5.28 -14.20 -2.51
CA ARG A 79 -6.56 -14.66 -1.94
C ARG A 79 -7.35 -13.50 -1.36
N LEU A 80 -6.71 -12.69 -0.50
CA LEU A 80 -7.31 -11.49 0.06
C LEU A 80 -7.89 -10.56 -1.02
N ILE A 81 -7.10 -10.25 -2.06
CA ILE A 81 -7.51 -9.38 -3.17
C ILE A 81 -8.75 -9.93 -3.89
N ILE A 82 -8.79 -11.23 -4.17
CA ILE A 82 -9.86 -11.85 -4.95
C ILE A 82 -11.11 -12.09 -4.10
N ASP A 83 -10.93 -12.48 -2.84
CA ASP A 83 -12.04 -12.77 -1.91
C ASP A 83 -12.76 -11.49 -1.48
N ASP A 84 -12.05 -10.36 -1.38
CA ASP A 84 -12.61 -9.06 -1.02
C ASP A 84 -13.15 -8.25 -2.22
N HIS A 85 -12.96 -8.75 -3.45
CA HIS A 85 -13.40 -8.04 -4.65
C HIS A 85 -14.94 -8.01 -4.78
N ASP A 86 -15.52 -6.81 -4.81
CA ASP A 86 -16.96 -6.60 -4.96
C ASP A 86 -17.40 -6.52 -6.43
N LEU A 87 -18.09 -7.56 -6.90
CA LEU A 87 -18.63 -7.64 -8.26
C LEU A 87 -19.72 -6.59 -8.56
N VAL A 88 -20.50 -6.18 -7.55
CA VAL A 88 -21.56 -5.17 -7.70
C VAL A 88 -20.92 -3.80 -7.88
N ALA A 89 -19.96 -3.44 -7.03
CA ALA A 89 -19.18 -2.21 -7.16
C ALA A 89 -18.44 -2.16 -8.51
N PHE A 90 -17.85 -3.27 -8.93
CA PHE A 90 -17.13 -3.38 -10.20
C PHE A 90 -18.03 -3.22 -11.43
N SER A 91 -19.32 -3.59 -11.34
CA SER A 91 -20.24 -3.63 -12.49
C SER A 91 -20.27 -2.32 -13.29
N VAL A 92 -20.14 -1.18 -12.62
CA VAL A 92 -20.10 0.19 -13.16
C VAL A 92 -19.02 0.35 -14.23
N ILE A 93 -17.84 -0.24 -14.00
CA ILE A 93 -16.66 -0.11 -14.88
C ILE A 93 -16.29 -1.42 -15.58
N SER A 94 -17.01 -2.51 -15.30
CA SER A 94 -16.66 -3.87 -15.74
C SER A 94 -16.62 -4.08 -17.27
N HIS A 95 -17.22 -3.16 -18.03
CA HIS A 95 -17.25 -3.17 -19.49
C HIS A 95 -16.06 -2.44 -20.13
N LEU A 96 -15.28 -1.71 -19.33
CA LEU A 96 -14.18 -0.89 -19.81
C LEU A 96 -12.91 -1.71 -20.08
N THR A 97 -12.13 -1.25 -21.04
CA THR A 97 -10.71 -1.59 -21.17
C THR A 97 -9.87 -0.78 -20.17
N VAL A 98 -8.58 -1.11 -20.00
CA VAL A 98 -7.66 -0.31 -19.18
C VAL A 98 -7.56 1.13 -19.72
N GLY A 99 -7.52 1.30 -21.05
CA GLY A 99 -7.49 2.61 -21.71
C GLY A 99 -8.77 3.40 -21.48
N ASP A 100 -9.94 2.76 -21.62
CA ASP A 100 -11.22 3.40 -21.32
C ASP A 100 -11.37 3.73 -19.84
N PHE A 101 -10.83 2.89 -18.96
CA PHE A 101 -10.80 3.16 -17.52
C PHE A 101 -9.95 4.39 -17.19
N ARG A 102 -8.78 4.55 -17.82
CA ARG A 102 -7.99 5.80 -17.71
C ARG A 102 -8.83 7.00 -18.11
N ASN A 103 -9.49 6.94 -19.28
CA ASN A 103 -10.31 8.06 -19.77
C ASN A 103 -11.48 8.36 -18.83
N TRP A 104 -12.13 7.31 -18.30
CA TRP A 104 -13.22 7.42 -17.34
C TRP A 104 -12.76 8.08 -16.03
N LEU A 105 -11.61 7.68 -15.48
CA LEU A 105 -11.03 8.30 -14.27
C LEU A 105 -10.71 9.80 -14.47
N LEU A 106 -10.30 10.18 -15.68
CA LEU A 106 -10.01 11.57 -16.02
C LEU A 106 -11.28 12.41 -16.25
N SER A 107 -12.40 11.78 -16.58
CA SER A 107 -13.68 12.46 -16.82
C SER A 107 -14.34 13.05 -15.57
N ASP A 108 -15.38 13.85 -15.76
CA ASP A 108 -16.22 14.40 -14.69
C ASP A 108 -17.14 13.35 -14.04
N LEU A 109 -17.27 12.16 -14.64
CA LEU A 109 -18.07 11.06 -14.09
C LEU A 109 -17.41 10.43 -12.84
N ALA A 110 -16.08 10.42 -12.80
CA ALA A 110 -15.29 9.86 -11.70
C ALA A 110 -15.23 10.82 -10.48
N THR A 111 -16.39 11.20 -9.96
CA THR A 111 -16.48 12.03 -8.75
C THR A 111 -15.94 11.29 -7.52
N PRO A 112 -15.49 11.99 -6.46
CA PRO A 112 -15.04 11.34 -5.22
C PRO A 112 -16.05 10.34 -4.64
N GLN A 113 -17.35 10.65 -4.75
CA GLN A 113 -18.42 9.77 -4.28
C GLN A 113 -18.51 8.48 -5.09
N VAL A 114 -18.43 8.58 -6.42
CA VAL A 114 -18.46 7.42 -7.31
C VAL A 114 -17.20 6.57 -7.11
N LEU A 115 -16.03 7.20 -7.00
CA LEU A 115 -14.76 6.50 -6.73
C LEU A 115 -14.81 5.73 -5.40
N ALA A 116 -15.36 6.32 -4.35
CA ALA A 116 -15.54 5.64 -3.07
C ALA A 116 -16.46 4.41 -3.18
N GLN A 117 -17.52 4.50 -3.99
CA GLN A 117 -18.46 3.40 -4.23
C GLN A 117 -17.85 2.25 -5.03
N ILE A 118 -17.05 2.55 -6.07
CA ILE A 118 -16.49 1.51 -6.93
C ILE A 118 -15.17 0.92 -6.41
N ARG A 119 -14.52 1.57 -5.43
CA ARG A 119 -13.22 1.15 -4.89
C ARG A 119 -13.14 -0.35 -4.55
N PRO A 120 -14.13 -0.98 -3.89
CA PRO A 120 -14.08 -2.41 -3.58
C PRO A 120 -14.09 -3.33 -4.82
N GLY A 121 -14.48 -2.81 -5.99
CA GLY A 121 -14.45 -3.52 -7.27
C GLY A 121 -13.21 -3.25 -8.11
N ILE A 122 -12.18 -2.59 -7.58
CA ILE A 122 -10.91 -2.33 -8.30
C ILE A 122 -9.82 -3.16 -7.63
N THR A 123 -9.25 -4.14 -8.35
CA THR A 123 -8.09 -4.86 -7.83
C THR A 123 -6.81 -4.02 -7.93
N PRO A 124 -5.80 -4.30 -7.09
CA PRO A 124 -4.44 -3.79 -7.26
C PRO A 124 -3.90 -3.85 -8.68
N GLU A 125 -4.09 -4.96 -9.39
CA GLU A 125 -3.59 -5.15 -10.75
C GLU A 125 -4.28 -4.20 -11.74
N MET A 126 -5.57 -3.93 -11.57
CA MET A 126 -6.27 -2.92 -12.39
C MET A 126 -5.71 -1.52 -12.13
N ALA A 127 -5.44 -1.17 -10.87
CA ALA A 127 -4.84 0.10 -10.47
C ALA A 127 -3.39 0.23 -11.00
N ALA A 128 -2.60 -0.84 -10.96
CA ALA A 128 -1.29 -0.90 -11.57
C ALA A 128 -1.36 -0.72 -13.09
N ALA A 129 -2.27 -1.43 -13.76
CA ALA A 129 -2.40 -1.41 -15.21
C ALA A 129 -2.74 0.00 -15.72
N VAL A 130 -3.73 0.65 -15.10
CA VAL A 130 -4.17 1.97 -15.51
C VAL A 130 -3.12 3.04 -15.21
N SER A 131 -2.40 2.95 -14.08
CA SER A 131 -1.36 3.90 -13.73
C SER A 131 -0.12 3.79 -14.63
N LYS A 132 0.17 2.60 -15.19
CA LYS A 132 1.27 2.40 -16.16
C LYS A 132 1.06 3.16 -17.48
N ILE A 133 -0.18 3.47 -17.84
CA ILE A 133 -0.53 4.22 -19.06
C ILE A 133 -0.87 5.70 -18.79
N MET A 134 -0.67 6.17 -17.56
CA MET A 134 -0.91 7.55 -17.15
C MET A 134 0.36 8.39 -17.19
N ARG A 135 0.21 9.67 -17.56
CA ARG A 135 1.26 10.68 -17.35
C ARG A 135 1.23 11.15 -15.90
N ASN A 136 2.29 11.82 -15.43
CA ASN A 136 2.32 12.39 -14.07
C ASN A 136 1.14 13.32 -13.79
N GLN A 137 0.71 14.12 -14.79
CA GLN A 137 -0.46 15.00 -14.64
C GLN A 137 -1.75 14.19 -14.46
N ASP A 138 -1.92 13.09 -15.20
CA ASP A 138 -3.07 12.21 -15.06
C ASP A 138 -3.10 11.60 -13.65
N LEU A 139 -1.95 11.09 -13.16
CA LEU A 139 -1.82 10.53 -11.81
C LEU A 139 -2.22 11.54 -10.74
N ILE A 140 -1.74 12.79 -10.83
CA ILE A 140 -2.07 13.86 -9.88
C ILE A 140 -3.56 14.21 -9.94
N LEU A 141 -4.14 14.33 -11.15
CA LEU A 141 -5.54 14.69 -11.33
C LEU A 141 -6.49 13.60 -10.82
N VAL A 142 -6.17 12.33 -11.08
CA VAL A 142 -6.96 11.20 -10.60
C VAL A 142 -6.82 11.04 -9.09
N ALA A 143 -5.59 11.08 -8.55
CA ALA A 143 -5.36 10.97 -7.10
C ALA A 143 -6.07 12.08 -6.31
N LYS A 144 -6.14 13.30 -6.86
CA LYS A 144 -6.88 14.42 -6.24
C LYS A 144 -8.38 14.12 -6.07
N LYS A 145 -8.98 13.27 -6.90
CA LYS A 145 -10.39 12.86 -6.79
C LYS A 145 -10.59 11.72 -5.78
N CYS A 146 -9.54 10.94 -5.48
CA CYS A 146 -9.59 9.80 -4.56
C CYS A 146 -9.51 10.26 -3.09
N HIS A 147 -10.64 10.69 -2.52
CA HIS A 147 -10.68 11.08 -1.11
C HIS A 147 -10.74 9.84 -0.20
N VAL A 148 -9.78 9.73 0.73
CA VAL A 148 -9.74 8.68 1.77
C VAL A 148 -9.60 9.37 3.13
N THR A 149 -10.46 9.01 4.07
CA THR A 149 -10.47 9.58 5.42
C THR A 149 -10.45 8.45 6.44
N THR A 150 -9.57 8.55 7.43
CA THR A 150 -9.49 7.62 8.57
C THR A 150 -9.51 8.41 9.87
N ALA A 151 -9.89 7.76 10.97
CA ALA A 151 -9.99 8.39 12.27
C ALA A 151 -9.57 7.46 13.42
N PHE A 152 -8.86 8.03 14.38
CA PHE A 152 -8.50 7.39 15.64
C PHE A 152 -8.67 8.36 16.82
N ARG A 153 -7.66 9.18 17.15
CA ARG A 153 -7.80 10.29 18.13
C ARG A 153 -8.05 11.64 17.46
N ASN A 154 -7.80 11.71 16.17
CA ASN A 154 -8.17 12.80 15.28
C ASN A 154 -8.61 12.21 13.91
N THR A 155 -8.79 13.06 12.92
CA THR A 155 -9.20 12.67 11.56
C THR A 155 -8.16 13.13 10.55
N ILE A 156 -7.65 12.19 9.74
CA ILE A 156 -6.68 12.44 8.66
C ILE A 156 -7.33 12.24 7.29
N GLY A 157 -6.87 13.00 6.28
CA GLY A 157 -7.29 12.84 4.88
C GLY A 157 -8.44 13.75 4.43
N LEU A 158 -8.84 14.74 5.24
CA LEU A 158 -9.83 15.74 4.85
C LEU A 158 -9.28 16.73 3.81
N PRO A 159 -10.09 17.18 2.84
CA PRO A 159 -9.66 18.17 1.85
C PRO A 159 -9.12 19.46 2.48
N GLY A 160 -8.04 19.99 1.91
CA GLY A 160 -7.41 21.22 2.38
C GLY A 160 -6.57 21.07 3.65
N ARG A 161 -6.29 19.83 4.09
CA ARG A 161 -5.41 19.54 5.23
C ARG A 161 -4.20 18.73 4.76
N LEU A 162 -3.06 18.98 5.40
CA LEU A 162 -1.83 18.21 5.24
C LEU A 162 -1.35 17.83 6.64
N SER A 163 -1.29 16.53 6.90
CA SER A 163 -0.83 15.99 8.18
C SER A 163 0.61 15.53 8.07
N THR A 164 1.36 15.61 9.17
CA THR A 164 2.75 15.18 9.24
C THR A 164 2.96 14.17 10.35
N ARG A 165 3.82 13.20 10.05
CA ARG A 165 4.43 12.34 11.06
C ARG A 165 5.55 13.11 11.75
N LEU A 166 5.56 13.09 13.07
CA LEU A 166 6.71 13.52 13.87
C LEU A 166 7.45 12.28 14.35
N GLN A 167 8.68 12.10 13.86
CA GLN A 167 9.50 10.92 14.12
C GLN A 167 10.79 11.29 14.85
N PRO A 168 10.76 11.38 16.18
CA PRO A 168 11.92 11.78 16.98
C PRO A 168 12.85 10.58 17.24
N ASN A 169 13.43 9.99 16.19
CA ASN A 169 14.39 8.89 16.36
C ASN A 169 15.68 9.40 17.02
N HIS A 170 16.29 8.57 17.87
CA HIS A 170 17.63 8.80 18.41
C HIS A 170 18.53 7.59 18.13
N PRO A 171 19.81 7.73 17.75
CA PRO A 171 20.68 6.60 17.40
C PRO A 171 20.84 5.51 18.47
N THR A 172 20.53 5.84 19.72
CA THR A 172 20.62 4.96 20.90
C THR A 172 19.33 4.93 21.72
N ASP A 173 18.22 5.42 21.16
CA ASP A 173 16.95 5.59 21.88
C ASP A 173 17.08 6.38 23.20
N ASP A 174 17.92 7.43 23.21
CA ASP A 174 18.07 8.29 24.40
C ASP A 174 16.79 9.10 24.62
N VAL A 175 16.17 8.91 25.79
CA VAL A 175 14.88 9.53 26.13
C VAL A 175 14.95 11.05 26.11
N THR A 176 16.09 11.65 26.49
CA THR A 176 16.25 13.11 26.50
C THR A 176 16.31 13.66 25.08
N GLY A 177 17.08 13.00 24.20
CA GLY A 177 17.16 13.34 22.78
C GLY A 177 15.82 13.20 22.06
N ILE A 178 15.10 12.11 22.32
CA ILE A 178 13.75 11.86 21.81
C ILE A 178 12.80 12.97 22.29
N ALA A 179 12.79 13.27 23.59
CA ALA A 179 11.90 14.29 24.17
C ALA A 179 12.19 15.69 23.60
N ALA A 180 13.47 16.04 23.39
CA ALA A 180 13.85 17.31 22.78
C ALA A 180 13.36 17.43 21.33
N SER A 181 13.54 16.39 20.52
CA SER A 181 13.07 16.35 19.13
C SER A 181 11.54 16.35 19.04
N LEU A 182 10.87 15.65 19.97
CA LEU A 182 9.42 15.66 20.08
C LEU A 182 8.89 17.07 20.39
N LEU A 183 9.48 17.76 21.36
CA LEU A 183 9.09 19.13 21.71
C LEU A 183 9.30 20.09 20.53
N ASP A 184 10.46 20.03 19.88
CA ASP A 184 10.79 20.88 18.73
C ASP A 184 9.76 20.69 17.60
N GLY A 185 9.48 19.44 17.22
CA GLY A 185 8.50 19.15 16.17
C GLY A 185 7.08 19.61 16.51
N LEU A 186 6.65 19.47 17.77
CA LEU A 186 5.34 19.96 18.22
C LEU A 186 5.23 21.49 18.12
N LEU A 187 6.32 22.23 18.35
CA LEU A 187 6.35 23.70 18.20
C LEU A 187 6.16 24.15 16.74
N TYR A 188 6.49 23.29 15.77
CA TYR A 188 6.21 23.52 14.34
C TYR A 188 4.82 23.02 13.91
N GLY A 189 3.99 22.52 14.83
CA GLY A 189 2.69 21.94 14.52
C GLY A 189 2.78 20.57 13.83
N SER A 190 3.90 19.86 13.99
CA SER A 190 4.09 18.52 13.42
C SER A 190 3.54 17.43 14.35
N GLY A 191 3.15 16.29 13.78
CA GLY A 191 2.78 15.10 14.53
C GLY A 191 1.28 14.89 14.69
N ASP A 192 0.44 15.57 13.91
CA ASP A 192 -0.99 15.32 13.85
C ASP A 192 -1.32 13.99 13.16
N ALA A 193 -0.47 13.48 12.25
CA ALA A 193 -0.66 12.14 11.71
C ALA A 193 -0.30 11.06 12.73
N VAL A 194 0.87 11.16 13.36
CA VAL A 194 1.37 10.23 14.38
C VAL A 194 2.64 10.79 15.03
N LEU A 195 2.81 10.56 16.33
CA LEU A 195 4.08 10.64 17.04
C LEU A 195 4.73 9.26 16.97
N GLY A 196 5.66 9.07 16.02
CA GLY A 196 6.12 7.74 15.62
C GLY A 196 7.61 7.51 15.85
N ILE A 197 8.01 6.63 16.77
CA ILE A 197 9.44 6.32 17.02
C ILE A 197 9.82 5.01 16.33
N ASN A 198 10.88 5.03 15.51
CA ASN A 198 11.54 3.80 15.06
C ASN A 198 12.69 3.48 16.03
N PRO A 199 12.54 2.48 16.90
CA PRO A 199 13.53 2.20 17.93
C PRO A 199 14.82 1.67 17.31
N ALA A 200 15.96 2.11 17.83
CA ALA A 200 17.28 1.61 17.46
C ALA A 200 17.49 0.13 17.87
N THR A 201 16.73 -0.35 18.86
CA THR A 201 16.75 -1.75 19.30
C THR A 201 15.38 -2.40 19.19
N ASP A 202 15.33 -3.61 18.64
CA ASP A 202 14.09 -4.39 18.56
C ASP A 202 13.90 -5.22 19.84
N ASN A 203 13.49 -4.55 20.92
CA ASN A 203 13.26 -5.14 22.24
C ASN A 203 11.93 -4.65 22.82
N VAL A 204 11.03 -5.57 23.14
CA VAL A 204 9.72 -5.30 23.74
C VAL A 204 9.80 -4.40 24.97
N ALA A 205 10.76 -4.62 25.88
CA ALA A 205 10.86 -3.82 27.10
C ALA A 205 11.21 -2.35 26.81
N GLN A 206 12.00 -2.10 25.77
CA GLN A 206 12.33 -0.74 25.34
C GLN A 206 11.15 -0.11 24.57
N ALA A 207 10.52 -0.86 23.68
CA ALA A 207 9.33 -0.43 22.96
C ALA A 207 8.21 -0.01 23.92
N THR A 208 7.91 -0.82 24.95
CA THR A 208 6.91 -0.50 25.98
C THR A 208 7.23 0.79 26.73
N LYS A 209 8.50 1.04 27.08
CA LYS A 209 8.90 2.31 27.72
C LYS A 209 8.66 3.51 26.81
N LEU A 210 8.97 3.39 25.52
CA LEU A 210 8.73 4.45 24.54
C LEU A 210 7.23 4.69 24.32
N MET A 211 6.41 3.64 24.31
CA MET A 211 4.95 3.75 24.25
C MET A 211 4.39 4.51 25.46
N GLN A 212 4.85 4.15 26.67
CA GLN A 212 4.48 4.84 27.91
C GLN A 212 4.88 6.32 27.91
N LEU A 213 6.12 6.62 27.50
CA LEU A 213 6.61 7.99 27.37
C LEU A 213 5.72 8.84 26.46
N MET A 214 5.37 8.32 25.27
CA MET A 214 4.53 9.05 24.33
C MET A 214 3.10 9.21 24.84
N ASP A 215 2.51 8.18 25.46
CA ASP A 215 1.20 8.27 26.08
C ASP A 215 1.17 9.33 27.19
N GLU A 216 2.18 9.35 28.08
CA GLU A 216 2.30 10.37 29.13
C GLU A 216 2.33 11.79 28.56
N VAL A 217 3.08 12.02 27.47
CA VAL A 217 3.13 13.34 26.80
C VAL A 217 1.77 13.71 26.21
N ILE A 218 1.13 12.79 25.47
CA ILE A 218 -0.18 13.01 24.86
C ILE A 218 -1.21 13.35 25.94
N GLN A 219 -1.29 12.57 27.01
CA GLN A 219 -2.26 12.76 28.09
C GLN A 219 -1.97 14.03 28.90
N LYS A 220 -0.70 14.30 29.22
CA LYS A 220 -0.34 15.48 30.03
C LYS A 220 -0.68 16.79 29.33
N TYR A 221 -0.43 16.88 28.02
CA TYR A 221 -0.69 18.09 27.25
C TYR A 221 -2.00 18.05 26.46
N GLN A 222 -2.79 16.98 26.59
CA GLN A 222 -4.06 16.77 25.89
C GLN A 222 -3.91 16.96 24.37
N ILE A 223 -2.84 16.41 23.80
CA ILE A 223 -2.52 16.57 22.38
C ILE A 223 -3.49 15.69 21.58
N PRO A 224 -4.23 16.24 20.60
CA PRO A 224 -5.17 15.47 19.78
C PRO A 224 -4.43 14.70 18.68
N THR A 225 -3.62 13.73 19.08
CA THR A 225 -2.81 12.86 18.21
C THR A 225 -2.68 11.46 18.81
N GLN A 226 -2.05 10.57 18.06
CA GLN A 226 -1.76 9.18 18.41
C GLN A 226 -0.26 8.89 18.40
N SER A 227 0.14 7.92 19.20
CA SER A 227 1.52 7.43 19.22
C SER A 227 1.69 6.11 18.45
N CYS A 228 2.92 5.83 18.02
CA CYS A 228 3.28 4.54 17.46
C CYS A 228 4.77 4.26 17.70
N VAL A 229 5.12 3.08 18.20
CA VAL A 229 6.50 2.57 18.15
C VAL A 229 6.57 1.57 17.01
N LEU A 230 7.42 1.85 16.02
CA LEU A 230 7.53 1.08 14.78
C LEU A 230 8.41 -0.16 14.95
N THR A 231 8.03 -1.04 15.88
CA THR A 231 8.62 -2.37 16.08
C THR A 231 7.83 -3.41 15.29
N HIS A 232 8.34 -4.64 15.20
CA HIS A 232 7.63 -5.75 14.57
C HIS A 232 6.24 -5.98 15.23
N VAL A 233 5.24 -6.36 14.43
CA VAL A 233 3.85 -6.55 14.90
C VAL A 233 3.74 -7.51 16.08
N THR A 234 4.55 -8.56 16.12
CA THR A 234 4.58 -9.53 17.23
C THR A 234 5.09 -8.91 18.53
N ASN A 235 6.04 -7.97 18.47
CA ASN A 235 6.51 -7.24 19.64
C ASN A 235 5.43 -6.29 20.15
N THR A 236 4.64 -5.71 19.24
CA THR A 236 3.48 -4.90 19.61
C THR A 236 2.40 -5.74 20.30
N LEU A 237 2.08 -6.94 19.80
CA LEU A 237 1.19 -7.89 20.46
C LEU A 237 1.65 -8.24 21.88
N GLU A 238 2.93 -8.58 22.03
CA GLU A 238 3.50 -8.86 23.34
C GLU A 238 3.43 -7.65 24.29
N ALA A 239 3.69 -6.44 23.78
CA ALA A 239 3.55 -5.21 24.56
C ALA A 239 2.09 -4.98 25.00
N ILE A 240 1.11 -5.25 24.15
CA ILE A 240 -0.32 -5.19 24.50
C ILE A 240 -0.64 -6.18 25.61
N ASN A 241 -0.15 -7.42 25.53
CA ASN A 241 -0.34 -8.44 26.56
C ASN A 241 0.26 -8.03 27.92
N GLN A 242 1.32 -7.22 27.89
CA GLN A 242 1.95 -6.62 29.08
C GLN A 242 1.27 -5.32 29.56
N GLY A 243 0.18 -4.89 28.90
CA GLY A 243 -0.59 -3.70 29.27
C GLY A 243 -0.03 -2.38 28.75
N ALA A 244 0.79 -2.40 27.70
CA ALA A 244 1.33 -1.18 27.09
C ALA A 244 0.22 -0.32 26.44
N PRO A 245 0.32 1.02 26.49
CA PRO A 245 -0.68 1.92 25.90
C PRO A 245 -0.50 2.08 24.38
N VAL A 246 -0.80 1.03 23.63
CA VAL A 246 -0.67 1.03 22.15
C VAL A 246 -1.82 1.79 21.51
N ASP A 247 -1.52 2.88 20.80
CA ASP A 247 -2.49 3.61 19.99
C ASP A 247 -2.59 3.02 18.58
N LEU A 248 -1.48 2.97 17.83
CA LEU A 248 -1.41 2.35 16.49
C LEU A 248 -0.44 1.17 16.46
N VAL A 249 -0.81 0.13 15.70
CA VAL A 249 0.02 -1.04 15.43
C VAL A 249 0.75 -0.85 14.10
N PHE A 250 2.07 -0.84 14.14
CA PHE A 250 2.90 -0.74 12.94
C PHE A 250 3.26 -2.11 12.36
N GLN A 251 3.33 -2.20 11.04
CA GLN A 251 4.03 -3.29 10.35
C GLN A 251 4.46 -2.87 8.94
N SER A 252 5.71 -3.18 8.56
CA SER A 252 6.10 -3.15 7.14
C SER A 252 5.43 -4.30 6.40
N ILE A 253 4.77 -4.03 5.28
CA ILE A 253 4.07 -5.04 4.46
C ILE A 253 4.58 -5.05 3.02
N GLY A 254 4.31 -6.13 2.28
CA GLY A 254 4.53 -6.22 0.84
C GLY A 254 3.41 -6.96 0.12
N GLY A 255 3.33 -6.79 -1.20
CA GLY A 255 2.24 -7.30 -2.03
C GLY A 255 2.29 -8.79 -2.38
N THR A 256 3.10 -9.58 -1.68
CA THR A 256 3.18 -11.05 -1.85
C THR A 256 3.34 -11.73 -0.50
N GLN A 257 2.73 -12.92 -0.35
CA GLN A 257 2.85 -13.78 0.82
C GLN A 257 4.31 -14.06 1.14
N ALA A 258 5.13 -14.34 0.12
CA ALA A 258 6.55 -14.59 0.31
C ALA A 258 7.31 -13.37 0.84
N THR A 259 6.92 -12.15 0.47
CA THR A 259 7.50 -10.92 1.03
C THR A 259 7.11 -10.77 2.50
N ASN A 260 5.82 -10.94 2.84
CA ASN A 260 5.35 -10.86 4.23
C ASN A 260 5.97 -11.95 5.12
N SER A 261 6.08 -13.17 4.60
CA SER A 261 6.77 -14.27 5.29
C SER A 261 8.24 -13.95 5.55
N SER A 262 8.92 -13.24 4.63
CA SER A 262 10.31 -12.79 4.85
C SER A 262 10.44 -11.73 5.93
N PHE A 263 9.36 -10.97 6.18
CA PHE A 263 9.25 -10.04 7.30
C PHE A 263 8.86 -10.72 8.61
N GLY A 264 8.42 -11.98 8.58
CA GLY A 264 8.13 -12.78 9.77
C GLY A 264 6.67 -12.75 10.21
N PHE A 265 5.72 -12.44 9.32
CA PHE A 265 4.29 -12.48 9.63
C PHE A 265 3.45 -12.99 8.45
N ASP A 266 2.18 -13.29 8.74
CA ASP A 266 1.13 -13.58 7.77
C ASP A 266 -0.13 -12.74 8.06
N LEU A 267 -1.16 -12.83 7.21
CA LEU A 267 -2.41 -12.06 7.39
C LEU A 267 -3.14 -12.39 8.71
N SER A 268 -2.96 -13.59 9.26
CA SER A 268 -3.61 -13.97 10.51
C SER A 268 -3.03 -13.22 11.71
N ILE A 269 -1.72 -13.00 11.71
CA ILE A 269 -1.02 -12.19 12.73
C ILE A 269 -1.47 -10.73 12.64
N LEU A 270 -1.68 -10.18 11.44
CA LEU A 270 -2.21 -8.82 11.28
C LEU A 270 -3.62 -8.69 11.84
N ALA A 271 -4.49 -9.66 11.57
CA ALA A 271 -5.85 -9.69 12.10
C ALA A 271 -5.86 -9.81 13.64
N GLU A 272 -5.00 -10.65 14.21
CA GLU A 272 -4.82 -10.76 15.67
C GLU A 272 -4.39 -9.41 16.28
N ALA A 273 -3.40 -8.76 15.67
CA ALA A 273 -2.88 -7.48 16.15
C ALA A 273 -3.90 -6.33 16.05
N GLU A 274 -4.69 -6.30 14.98
CA GLU A 274 -5.81 -5.36 14.84
C GLU A 274 -6.83 -5.56 15.98
N GLN A 275 -7.26 -6.80 16.22
CA GLN A 275 -8.22 -7.11 17.29
C GLN A 275 -7.67 -6.78 18.68
N ALA A 276 -6.39 -7.09 18.93
CA ALA A 276 -5.73 -6.76 20.18
C ALA A 276 -5.71 -5.25 20.42
N ALA A 277 -5.35 -4.43 19.42
CA ALA A 277 -5.35 -2.98 19.53
C ALA A 277 -6.76 -2.40 19.71
N LEU A 278 -7.76 -2.90 18.97
CA LEU A 278 -9.16 -2.51 19.14
C LEU A 278 -9.67 -2.79 20.56
N SER A 279 -9.25 -3.91 21.16
CA SER A 279 -9.65 -4.28 22.52
C SER A 279 -9.23 -3.28 23.60
N LEU A 280 -8.20 -2.45 23.31
CA LEU A 280 -7.74 -1.40 24.22
C LEU A 280 -8.70 -0.21 24.29
N ASN A 281 -9.60 -0.04 23.31
CA ASN A 281 -10.61 1.04 23.26
C ASN A 281 -10.01 2.45 23.41
N ARG A 282 -8.87 2.71 22.76
CA ARG A 282 -8.11 3.96 22.92
C ARG A 282 -8.47 5.06 21.90
N GLY A 283 -9.20 4.71 20.84
CA GLY A 283 -9.70 5.67 19.86
C GLY A 283 -10.81 6.55 20.45
N THR A 284 -10.74 7.86 20.21
CA THR A 284 -11.73 8.83 20.74
C THR A 284 -12.62 9.42 19.64
N VAL A 285 -12.20 9.34 18.39
CA VAL A 285 -12.92 9.81 17.19
C VAL A 285 -13.28 8.65 16.27
N GLY A 286 -12.42 7.63 16.17
CA GLY A 286 -12.64 6.43 15.38
C GLY A 286 -11.73 5.28 15.82
N ASN A 287 -11.75 4.19 15.05
CA ASN A 287 -11.13 2.92 15.41
C ASN A 287 -10.14 2.42 14.35
N ASN A 288 -9.57 3.30 13.51
CA ASN A 288 -8.51 2.89 12.60
C ASN A 288 -7.18 2.75 13.38
N VAL A 289 -6.76 1.51 13.63
CA VAL A 289 -5.62 1.20 14.52
C VAL A 289 -4.35 0.73 13.81
N MET A 290 -4.43 0.38 12.52
CA MET A 290 -3.29 -0.16 11.77
C MET A 290 -2.50 0.95 11.07
N TYR A 291 -1.18 0.89 11.17
CA TYR A 291 -0.24 1.73 10.43
C TYR A 291 0.72 0.86 9.63
N PHE A 292 0.44 0.72 8.33
CA PHE A 292 1.32 -0.03 7.43
C PHE A 292 2.33 0.89 6.73
N GLU A 293 3.50 0.35 6.44
CA GLU A 293 4.51 0.96 5.56
C GLU A 293 4.87 0.00 4.43
N THR A 294 4.82 0.52 3.21
CA THR A 294 5.09 -0.23 1.97
C THR A 294 6.41 0.24 1.35
N GLY A 295 6.74 -0.29 0.18
CA GLY A 295 7.91 0.14 -0.55
C GLY A 295 8.18 -0.76 -1.73
N GLN A 296 8.26 -0.15 -2.92
CA GLN A 296 8.38 -0.85 -4.20
C GLN A 296 9.52 -1.88 -4.27
N GLY A 297 10.64 -1.64 -3.57
CA GLY A 297 11.81 -2.51 -3.59
C GLY A 297 11.69 -3.76 -2.70
N SER A 298 10.72 -3.81 -1.79
CA SER A 298 10.58 -4.86 -0.76
C SER A 298 10.58 -6.28 -1.34
N ALA A 299 9.67 -6.55 -2.27
CA ALA A 299 9.52 -7.86 -2.89
C ALA A 299 10.76 -8.28 -3.70
N LEU A 300 11.47 -7.32 -4.33
CA LEU A 300 12.72 -7.61 -5.02
C LEU A 300 13.83 -7.98 -4.02
N SER A 301 13.99 -7.18 -2.96
CA SER A 301 15.00 -7.42 -1.92
C SER A 301 14.79 -8.76 -1.20
N ALA A 302 13.54 -9.18 -1.02
CA ALA A 302 13.18 -10.48 -0.45
C ALA A 302 13.26 -11.64 -1.47
N ASN A 303 13.62 -11.38 -2.73
CA ASN A 303 13.54 -12.35 -3.84
C ASN A 303 12.16 -13.02 -3.94
N ALA A 304 11.11 -12.23 -3.70
CA ALA A 304 9.72 -12.65 -3.52
C ALA A 304 8.76 -11.94 -4.48
N HIS A 305 9.28 -11.37 -5.58
CA HIS A 305 8.50 -10.62 -6.56
C HIS A 305 7.81 -11.48 -7.63
N HIS A 306 8.10 -12.79 -7.72
CA HIS A 306 7.43 -13.74 -8.64
C HIS A 306 7.47 -13.36 -10.15
N GLY A 307 8.47 -12.58 -10.56
CA GLY A 307 8.58 -12.06 -11.93
C GLY A 307 7.67 -10.86 -12.22
N LEU A 308 7.03 -10.30 -11.20
CA LEU A 308 6.33 -9.02 -11.29
C LEU A 308 7.32 -7.86 -11.27
N ASP A 309 6.91 -6.74 -11.87
CA ASP A 309 7.55 -5.45 -11.67
C ASP A 309 7.23 -4.86 -10.30
N LEU A 310 8.10 -3.97 -9.85
CA LEU A 310 8.05 -3.37 -8.52
C LEU A 310 6.78 -2.53 -8.30
N GLN A 311 6.23 -1.91 -9.35
CA GLN A 311 5.00 -1.12 -9.22
C GLN A 311 3.79 -2.02 -8.99
N THR A 312 3.72 -3.17 -9.66
CA THR A 312 2.63 -4.13 -9.48
C THR A 312 2.70 -4.80 -8.09
N CYS A 313 3.90 -5.08 -7.58
CA CYS A 313 4.07 -5.52 -6.19
C CYS A 313 3.66 -4.46 -5.16
N GLU A 314 3.80 -3.17 -5.47
CA GLU A 314 3.45 -2.08 -4.55
C GLU A 314 1.96 -1.80 -4.48
N THR A 315 1.24 -2.00 -5.59
CA THR A 315 -0.22 -1.81 -5.59
C THR A 315 -0.96 -2.92 -4.85
N ARG A 316 -0.34 -4.12 -4.80
CA ARG A 316 -0.87 -5.31 -4.16
C ARG A 316 -0.61 -5.26 -2.66
#